data_AF-A0A6B2SD15-F1
#
_entry.id   AF-A0A6B2SD15-F1
#
_cell.length_a   1.000
_cell.length_b   1.000
_cell.length_c   1.000
_cell.angle_alpha   90.00
_cell.angle_beta   90.00
_cell.angle_gamma   90.00
#
_symmetry.space_group_name_H-M   'P 1'
#
loop_
_entity.id
_entity.type
_entity.pdbx_description
1 polymer ?
#
loop_
_entity_poly.entity_id
_entity_poly.type
_entity_poly.pdbx_seq_one_letter_code
_entity_poly.pdbx_strand_id
1 'polypeptide(L)'
;RGILAPLRGRRRVIGAAVFLRRPDRPAFEADDLLVAAQLATHSALGIDKAVLYGREAYIADELQRTMLPETLPRPTGVRLASRYLPAAETARVGGDWYDAIPLPGSRVALVVGDVMGHSMTSAAIMGQLRTTAQTLAGLDLPPQEVLHHLDEQAQRLGSDRMATCLYAVYDPVSHRITIANAGHPPPVLLHLGGRAEVLRVPPGAPIGVGGVDFEAVELDAPAGATLLLYTDGLVESRLRDVWTGIEQLRERLAATAQLTGPDHPPPLEALCDEVLDMLGPGDRDDDIALLAARFDGIAPSDVAYWFLEPENATPSRARRLARSALARWGLEELTDSVELLVSEVVTNAVRYASRPITLRLLRTDVLRCEVGDDVPQLPRLRQARATDEGGRGLYLVNKMARRWGATRLSTGKVVWFELNRS
;
A
#
# COMPACT_ATOMS: atom_id res chain seq x y z
N ARG A 1 26.52 -53.33 26.44
CA ARG A 1 27.25 -52.74 25.28
C ARG A 1 26.19 -52.21 24.32
N GLY A 2 26.23 -50.92 24.00
CA GLY A 2 25.26 -50.26 23.10
C GLY A 2 25.74 -50.23 21.67
N ILE A 3 24.86 -49.89 20.72
CA ILE A 3 25.22 -49.56 19.34
C ILE A 3 25.18 -48.04 19.19
N LEU A 4 26.21 -47.49 18.54
CA LEU A 4 26.24 -46.09 18.11
C LEU A 4 26.25 -46.06 16.58
N ALA A 5 25.18 -45.53 15.98
CA ALA A 5 25.05 -45.44 14.54
C ALA A 5 25.00 -43.97 14.11
N PRO A 6 25.90 -43.51 13.21
CA PRO A 6 25.90 -42.11 12.77
C PRO A 6 24.67 -41.82 11.89
N LEU A 7 23.99 -40.71 12.16
CA LEU A 7 22.94 -40.17 11.30
C LEU A 7 23.61 -39.38 10.17
N ARG A 8 23.83 -40.02 9.02
CA ARG A 8 24.46 -39.39 7.84
C ARG A 8 23.39 -38.83 6.91
N GLY A 9 23.30 -37.49 6.86
CA GLY A 9 22.57 -36.79 5.80
C GLY A 9 23.35 -36.81 4.48
N ARG A 10 22.85 -36.11 3.46
CA ARG A 10 23.44 -36.15 2.10
C ARG A 10 24.88 -35.61 2.03
N ARG A 11 25.24 -34.65 2.89
CA ARG A 11 26.53 -33.93 2.83
C ARG A 11 27.32 -33.92 4.15
N ARG A 12 26.72 -34.33 5.27
CA ARG A 12 27.35 -34.30 6.60
C ARG A 12 26.67 -35.28 7.56
N VAL A 13 27.39 -35.64 8.63
CA VAL A 13 26.77 -36.29 9.80
C VAL A 13 25.95 -35.24 10.54
N ILE A 14 24.66 -35.48 10.69
CA ILE A 14 23.71 -34.56 11.35
C ILE A 14 23.45 -34.95 12.83
N GLY A 15 23.91 -36.12 13.25
CA GLY A 15 23.79 -36.60 14.63
C GLY A 15 24.21 -38.06 14.77
N ALA A 16 23.82 -38.70 15.87
CA ALA A 16 24.00 -40.13 16.10
C ALA A 16 22.77 -40.73 16.77
N ALA A 17 22.38 -41.94 16.36
CA ALA A 17 21.40 -42.77 17.05
C ALA A 17 22.13 -43.70 18.02
N VAL A 18 21.66 -43.73 19.26
CA VAL A 18 22.21 -44.58 20.32
C VAL A 18 21.19 -45.64 20.70
N PHE A 19 21.53 -46.91 20.45
CA PHE A 19 20.69 -48.04 20.82
C PHE A 19 21.24 -48.68 22.09
N LEU A 20 20.44 -48.65 23.15
CA LEU A 20 20.79 -49.19 24.45
C LEU A 20 19.95 -50.43 24.71
N ARG A 21 20.59 -51.47 25.26
CA ARG A 21 19.90 -52.67 25.75
C ARG A 21 19.89 -52.68 27.27
N ARG A 22 18.87 -53.34 27.84
CA ARG A 22 18.85 -53.66 29.26
C ARG A 22 19.81 -54.82 29.59
N PRO A 23 20.28 -54.94 30.84
CA PRO A 23 21.25 -55.97 31.23
C PRO A 23 20.76 -57.41 31.03
N ASP A 24 19.44 -57.63 31.21
CA ASP A 24 18.72 -58.91 31.11
C ASP A 24 18.45 -59.39 29.68
N ARG A 25 18.73 -58.56 28.68
CA ARG A 25 18.55 -58.89 27.25
C ARG A 25 19.83 -59.49 26.65
N PRO A 26 19.73 -60.32 25.59
CA PRO A 26 20.90 -60.80 24.85
C PRO A 26 21.77 -59.64 24.32
N ALA A 27 23.06 -59.91 24.10
CA ALA A 27 23.96 -58.94 23.51
C ALA A 27 23.58 -58.66 22.06
N PHE A 28 23.90 -57.45 21.57
CA PHE A 28 23.72 -57.13 20.16
C PHE A 28 24.59 -58.02 19.29
N GLU A 29 24.02 -58.49 18.20
CA GLU A 29 24.66 -59.33 17.20
C GLU A 29 25.07 -58.52 15.96
N ALA A 30 25.76 -59.15 15.00
CA ALA A 30 26.19 -58.47 13.79
C ALA A 30 24.99 -57.97 12.94
N ASP A 31 23.89 -58.72 12.94
CA ASP A 31 22.67 -58.33 12.22
C ASP A 31 21.99 -57.10 12.85
N ASP A 32 22.09 -56.92 14.16
CA ASP A 32 21.57 -55.72 14.84
C ASP A 32 22.32 -54.45 14.40
N LEU A 33 23.60 -54.56 14.04
CA LEU A 33 24.36 -53.43 13.50
C LEU A 33 23.82 -53.00 12.13
N LEU A 34 23.40 -53.95 11.29
CA LEU A 34 22.81 -53.68 9.98
C LEU A 34 21.45 -52.98 10.14
N VAL A 35 20.60 -53.47 11.04
CA VAL A 35 19.30 -52.86 11.33
C VAL A 35 19.48 -51.45 11.91
N ALA A 36 20.39 -51.28 12.87
CA ALA A 36 20.70 -49.97 13.46
C ALA A 36 21.24 -48.99 12.41
N ALA A 37 22.09 -49.44 11.48
CA ALA A 37 22.60 -48.61 10.39
C ALA A 37 21.50 -48.20 9.40
N GLN A 38 20.58 -49.12 9.07
CA GLN A 38 19.45 -48.85 8.18
C GLN A 38 18.46 -47.86 8.81
N LEU A 39 18.11 -48.06 10.09
CA LEU A 39 17.29 -47.12 10.86
C LEU A 39 17.96 -45.74 10.93
N ALA A 40 19.25 -45.68 11.27
CA ALA A 40 20.00 -44.44 11.33
C ALA A 40 20.02 -43.71 9.97
N THR A 41 20.18 -44.45 8.86
CA THR A 41 20.15 -43.87 7.51
C THR A 41 18.76 -43.32 7.16
N HIS A 42 17.69 -44.07 7.42
CA HIS A 42 16.33 -43.64 7.11
C HIS A 42 15.91 -42.43 7.96
N SER A 43 16.21 -42.47 9.27
CA SER A 43 15.99 -41.34 10.17
C SER A 43 16.82 -40.13 9.74
N ALA A 44 18.07 -40.31 9.33
CA ALA A 44 18.91 -39.21 8.89
C ALA A 44 18.35 -38.53 7.63
N LEU A 45 17.87 -39.30 6.66
CA LEU A 45 17.22 -38.75 5.47
C LEU A 45 15.93 -38.00 5.80
N GLY A 46 15.13 -38.51 6.74
CA GLY A 46 13.92 -37.84 7.22
C GLY A 46 14.23 -36.50 7.89
N ILE A 47 15.21 -36.48 8.80
CA ILE A 47 15.64 -35.26 9.50
C ILE A 47 16.27 -34.25 8.54
N ASP A 48 17.15 -34.70 7.62
CA ASP A 48 17.81 -33.83 6.64
C ASP A 48 16.77 -33.17 5.72
N LYS A 49 15.73 -33.92 5.29
CA LYS A 49 14.58 -33.36 4.57
C LYS A 49 13.79 -32.36 5.42
N ALA A 50 13.46 -32.71 6.67
CA ALA A 50 12.70 -31.83 7.55
C ALA A 50 13.42 -30.50 7.81
N VAL A 51 14.74 -30.53 8.02
CA VAL A 51 15.57 -29.32 8.22
C VAL A 51 15.64 -28.50 6.92
N LEU A 52 15.81 -29.15 5.77
CA LEU A 52 15.84 -28.45 4.48
C LEU A 52 14.52 -27.72 4.21
N TYR A 53 13.39 -28.43 4.31
CA TYR A 53 12.07 -27.85 4.11
C TYR A 53 11.76 -26.77 5.15
N GLY A 54 12.14 -26.98 6.42
CA GLY A 54 11.97 -25.95 7.45
C GLY A 54 12.78 -24.68 7.16
N ARG A 55 13.96 -24.81 6.54
CA ARG A 55 14.77 -23.66 6.13
C ARG A 55 14.20 -22.95 4.91
N GLU A 56 13.72 -23.69 3.91
CA GLU A 56 13.05 -23.12 2.74
C GLU A 56 11.79 -22.35 3.15
N ALA A 57 10.97 -22.93 4.03
CA ALA A 57 9.79 -22.29 4.60
C ALA A 57 10.13 -21.01 5.37
N TYR A 58 11.18 -21.04 6.19
CA TYR A 58 11.64 -19.88 6.93
C TYR A 58 12.11 -18.74 6.00
N ILE A 59 12.89 -19.05 4.96
CA ILE A 59 13.36 -18.06 3.98
C ILE A 59 12.18 -17.47 3.20
N ALA A 60 11.20 -18.30 2.85
CA ALA A 60 9.96 -17.89 2.19
C ALA A 60 9.19 -16.85 3.03
N ASP A 61 8.90 -17.18 4.29
CA ASP A 61 8.17 -16.30 5.22
C ASP A 61 8.94 -14.98 5.46
N GLU A 62 10.26 -15.05 5.67
CA GLU A 62 11.09 -13.87 5.89
C GLU A 62 11.11 -12.95 4.67
N LEU A 63 11.27 -13.51 3.46
CA LEU A 63 11.25 -12.74 2.22
C LEU A 63 9.88 -12.07 2.00
N GLN A 64 8.79 -12.79 2.20
CA GLN A 64 7.43 -12.27 2.05
C GLN A 64 7.13 -11.14 3.04
N ARG A 65 7.49 -11.32 4.33
CA ARG A 65 7.37 -10.28 5.36
C ARG A 65 8.12 -9.00 5.00
N THR A 66 9.34 -9.12 4.48
CA THR A 66 10.15 -7.95 4.09
C THR A 66 9.64 -7.24 2.84
N MET A 67 8.85 -7.92 1.98
CA MET A 67 8.33 -7.33 0.75
C MET A 67 7.00 -6.59 0.92
N LEU A 68 6.28 -6.79 2.01
CA LEU A 68 5.05 -6.06 2.34
C LEU A 68 5.33 -4.83 3.21
N PRO A 69 4.42 -3.84 3.26
CA PRO A 69 4.57 -2.71 4.18
C PRO A 69 4.53 -3.19 5.65
N GLU A 70 5.59 -2.91 6.43
CA GLU A 70 5.58 -3.19 7.88
C GLU A 70 4.50 -2.39 8.62
N THR A 71 4.26 -1.16 8.17
CA THR A 71 3.22 -0.26 8.69
C THR A 71 2.60 0.53 7.56
N LEU A 72 1.28 0.68 7.59
CA LEU A 72 0.57 1.57 6.67
C LEU A 72 0.81 3.04 7.04
N PRO A 73 0.87 3.95 6.04
CA PRO A 73 0.90 5.38 6.31
C PRO A 73 -0.40 5.82 7.01
N ARG A 74 -0.38 7.04 7.57
CA ARG A 74 -1.56 7.69 8.13
C ARG A 74 -1.90 8.95 7.33
N PRO A 75 -2.39 8.79 6.08
CA PRO A 75 -2.77 9.93 5.25
C PRO A 75 -3.96 10.66 5.86
N THR A 76 -3.97 11.97 5.71
CA THR A 76 -5.04 12.80 6.23
C THR A 76 -6.34 12.54 5.49
N GLY A 77 -7.46 12.43 6.22
CA GLY A 77 -8.78 12.14 5.65
C GLY A 77 -9.00 10.66 5.28
N VAL A 78 -8.06 9.76 5.64
CA VAL A 78 -8.19 8.32 5.41
C VAL A 78 -7.64 7.51 6.58
N ARG A 79 -8.40 6.51 7.01
CA ARG A 79 -7.94 5.48 7.95
C ARG A 79 -7.73 4.17 7.20
N LEU A 80 -6.62 3.50 7.46
CA LEU A 80 -6.23 2.27 6.77
C LEU A 80 -6.10 1.12 7.77
N ALA A 81 -6.49 -0.08 7.35
CA ALA A 81 -6.17 -1.34 8.01
C ALA A 81 -5.87 -2.38 6.93
N SER A 82 -5.07 -3.38 7.27
CA SER A 82 -4.76 -4.48 6.36
C SER A 82 -4.67 -5.80 7.08
N ARG A 83 -4.87 -6.88 6.32
CA ARG A 83 -4.57 -8.25 6.74
C ARG A 83 -3.82 -8.94 5.62
N TYR A 84 -2.89 -9.81 6.03
CA TYR A 84 -2.21 -10.70 5.12
C TYR A 84 -2.21 -12.10 5.73
N LEU A 85 -2.77 -13.08 5.02
CA LEU A 85 -2.80 -14.47 5.44
C LEU A 85 -2.11 -15.30 4.36
N PRO A 86 -0.97 -15.95 4.67
CA PRO A 86 -0.34 -16.83 3.70
C PRO A 86 -1.17 -18.11 3.50
N ALA A 87 -1.02 -18.73 2.33
CA ALA A 87 -1.62 -20.02 2.00
C ALA A 87 -1.21 -21.11 3.01
N ALA A 88 -2.06 -22.14 3.20
CA ALA A 88 -1.83 -23.15 4.23
C ALA A 88 -0.64 -24.12 3.95
N GLU A 89 -0.10 -24.15 2.72
CA GLU A 89 1.04 -25.02 2.37
C GLU A 89 2.39 -24.39 2.75
N THR A 90 3.16 -25.09 3.58
CA THR A 90 4.39 -24.61 4.26
C THR A 90 5.60 -24.29 3.36
N ALA A 91 5.48 -24.21 2.04
CA ALA A 91 6.63 -24.04 1.13
C ALA A 91 6.40 -23.11 -0.06
N ARG A 92 5.26 -22.40 -0.11
CA ARG A 92 4.95 -21.44 -1.19
C ARG A 92 5.20 -20.02 -0.70
N VAL A 93 5.74 -19.17 -1.57
CA VAL A 93 5.89 -17.72 -1.32
C VAL A 93 4.81 -17.02 -2.12
N GLY A 94 4.06 -16.13 -1.47
CA GLY A 94 2.94 -15.48 -2.13
C GLY A 94 3.30 -14.44 -3.16
N GLY A 95 2.45 -14.37 -4.19
CA GLY A 95 2.44 -13.34 -5.22
C GLY A 95 1.66 -12.10 -4.82
N ASP A 96 0.78 -12.23 -3.82
CA ASP A 96 -0.11 -11.18 -3.32
C ASP A 96 0.62 -10.01 -2.67
N TRP A 97 0.19 -8.80 -3.01
CA TRP A 97 0.60 -7.59 -2.30
C TRP A 97 -0.50 -6.55 -2.19
N TYR A 98 -0.32 -5.65 -1.24
CA TYR A 98 -1.05 -4.40 -1.15
C TYR A 98 -0.10 -3.25 -0.84
N ASP A 99 -0.51 -2.03 -1.16
CA ASP A 99 0.19 -0.83 -0.74
C ASP A 99 -0.75 0.37 -0.59
N ALA A 100 -0.32 1.33 0.22
CA ALA A 100 -0.96 2.63 0.34
C ALA A 100 0.11 3.72 0.24
N ILE A 101 0.01 4.58 -0.76
CA ILE A 101 1.06 5.53 -1.13
C ILE A 101 0.49 6.94 -1.01
N PRO A 102 0.97 7.77 -0.07
CA PRO A 102 0.55 9.17 0.02
C PRO A 102 0.95 9.95 -1.24
N LEU A 103 -0.01 10.67 -1.81
CA LEU A 103 0.14 11.46 -3.03
C LEU A 103 0.05 12.97 -2.72
N PRO A 104 0.46 13.82 -3.68
CA PRO A 104 0.27 15.26 -3.56
C PRO A 104 -1.20 15.62 -3.35
N GLY A 105 -1.42 16.61 -2.49
CA GLY A 105 -2.75 17.14 -2.26
C GLY A 105 -3.59 16.38 -1.25
N SER A 106 -2.95 15.65 -0.33
CA SER A 106 -3.60 14.75 0.65
C SER A 106 -4.30 13.55 0.02
N ARG A 107 -4.12 13.32 -1.29
CA ARG A 107 -4.60 12.10 -1.97
C ARG A 107 -3.83 10.89 -1.47
N VAL A 108 -4.40 9.71 -1.67
CA VAL A 108 -3.73 8.43 -1.42
C VAL A 108 -3.98 7.48 -2.58
N ALA A 109 -2.91 6.86 -3.08
CA ALA A 109 -3.02 5.70 -3.95
C ALA A 109 -3.16 4.44 -3.10
N LEU A 110 -4.10 3.58 -3.45
CA LEU A 110 -4.36 2.28 -2.86
C LEU A 110 -4.13 1.24 -3.96
N VAL A 111 -3.32 0.24 -3.65
CA VAL A 111 -2.91 -0.78 -4.61
C VAL A 111 -3.15 -2.15 -4.00
N VAL A 112 -3.67 -3.06 -4.80
CA VAL A 112 -3.68 -4.49 -4.51
C VAL A 112 -3.35 -5.23 -5.79
N GLY A 113 -2.64 -6.36 -5.69
CA GLY A 113 -2.40 -7.20 -6.83
C GLY A 113 -1.93 -8.58 -6.42
N ASP A 114 -1.88 -9.46 -7.41
CA ASP A 114 -1.44 -10.84 -7.26
C ASP A 114 -0.59 -11.22 -8.48
N VAL A 115 0.56 -11.84 -8.24
CA VAL A 115 1.43 -12.39 -9.27
C VAL A 115 1.14 -13.87 -9.43
N MET A 116 0.85 -14.29 -10.66
CA MET A 116 0.49 -15.67 -10.96
C MET A 116 1.51 -16.69 -10.42
N GLY A 117 1.00 -17.63 -9.61
CA GLY A 117 1.75 -18.74 -9.02
C GLY A 117 2.50 -18.35 -7.74
N HIS A 118 2.93 -19.35 -6.96
CA HIS A 118 3.39 -19.12 -5.58
C HIS A 118 4.81 -19.63 -5.37
N SER A 119 5.78 -18.90 -5.93
CA SER A 119 7.19 -19.27 -5.94
C SER A 119 8.08 -18.11 -5.49
N MET A 120 9.34 -18.38 -5.14
CA MET A 120 10.34 -17.32 -4.90
C MET A 120 10.45 -16.34 -6.09
N THR A 121 10.24 -16.83 -7.31
CA THR A 121 10.23 -15.98 -8.51
C THR A 121 9.02 -15.05 -8.53
N SER A 122 7.83 -15.55 -8.14
CA SER A 122 6.60 -14.75 -8.04
C SER A 122 6.77 -13.61 -7.04
N ALA A 123 7.34 -13.90 -5.87
CA ALA A 123 7.66 -12.89 -4.86
C ALA A 123 8.66 -11.85 -5.37
N ALA A 124 9.71 -12.27 -6.09
CA ALA A 124 10.66 -11.34 -6.69
C ALA A 124 10.02 -10.41 -7.73
N ILE A 125 9.04 -10.90 -8.50
CA ILE A 125 8.27 -10.09 -9.46
C ILE A 125 7.33 -9.14 -8.70
N MET A 126 6.63 -9.63 -7.68
CA MET A 126 5.76 -8.82 -6.83
C MET A 126 6.54 -7.63 -6.24
N GLY A 127 7.73 -7.88 -5.67
CA GLY A 127 8.58 -6.81 -5.12
C GLY A 127 8.99 -5.77 -6.16
N GLN A 128 9.24 -6.18 -7.41
CA GLN A 128 9.56 -5.29 -8.52
C GLN A 128 8.34 -4.49 -8.99
N LEU A 129 7.17 -5.12 -9.13
CA LEU A 129 5.93 -4.45 -9.50
C LEU A 129 5.51 -3.44 -8.44
N ARG A 130 5.57 -3.82 -7.15
CA ARG A 130 5.29 -2.93 -6.02
C ARG A 130 6.21 -1.71 -6.02
N THR A 131 7.53 -1.91 -6.17
CA THR A 131 8.50 -0.80 -6.21
C THR A 131 8.29 0.11 -7.42
N THR A 132 7.96 -0.47 -8.57
CA THR A 132 7.60 0.28 -9.78
C THR A 132 6.34 1.11 -9.54
N ALA A 133 5.28 0.53 -8.97
CA ALA A 133 4.04 1.23 -8.64
C ALA A 133 4.29 2.41 -7.70
N GLN A 134 5.10 2.23 -6.64
CA GLN A 134 5.51 3.32 -5.74
C GLN A 134 6.23 4.45 -6.47
N THR A 135 7.12 4.11 -7.39
CA THR A 135 7.89 5.10 -8.17
C THR A 135 6.98 5.89 -9.11
N LEU A 136 6.08 5.20 -9.83
CA LEU A 136 5.13 5.81 -10.75
C LEU A 136 4.09 6.67 -10.00
N ALA A 137 3.63 6.21 -8.83
CA ALA A 137 2.77 6.98 -7.94
C ALA A 137 3.43 8.31 -7.53
N GLY A 138 4.74 8.30 -7.27
CA GLY A 138 5.51 9.51 -6.96
C GLY A 138 5.57 10.54 -8.10
N LEU A 139 5.26 10.14 -9.34
CA LEU A 139 5.14 11.01 -10.51
C LEU A 139 3.71 11.56 -10.73
N ASP A 140 2.78 11.18 -9.85
CA ASP A 140 1.36 11.56 -9.92
C ASP A 140 0.70 11.23 -11.26
N LEU A 141 1.05 10.07 -11.82
CA LEU A 141 0.41 9.55 -13.05
C LEU A 141 -1.02 9.09 -12.75
N PRO A 142 -1.94 9.22 -13.73
CA PRO A 142 -3.28 8.69 -13.58
C PRO A 142 -3.27 7.15 -13.53
N PRO A 143 -4.25 6.51 -12.85
CA PRO A 143 -4.26 5.06 -12.60
C PRO A 143 -3.99 4.19 -13.82
N GLN A 144 -4.60 4.50 -14.96
CA GLN A 144 -4.43 3.73 -16.20
C GLN A 144 -3.01 3.80 -16.76
N GLU A 145 -2.32 4.94 -16.63
CA GLU A 145 -0.92 5.07 -17.07
C GLU A 145 0.02 4.30 -16.14
N VAL A 146 -0.29 4.26 -14.83
CA VAL A 146 0.46 3.42 -13.88
C VAL A 146 0.36 1.96 -14.28
N LEU A 147 -0.85 1.45 -14.57
CA LEU A 147 -1.04 0.07 -15.01
C LEU A 147 -0.38 -0.21 -16.35
N HIS A 148 -0.43 0.72 -17.31
CA HIS A 148 0.27 0.60 -18.58
C HIS A 148 1.78 0.42 -18.40
N HIS A 149 2.40 1.25 -17.56
CA HIS A 149 3.84 1.11 -17.29
C HIS A 149 4.18 -0.16 -16.50
N LEU A 150 3.30 -0.63 -15.61
CA LEU A 150 3.48 -1.93 -14.95
C LEU A 150 3.42 -3.07 -15.96
N ASP A 151 2.51 -3.04 -16.93
CA ASP A 151 2.41 -4.02 -18.03
C ASP A 151 3.69 -4.03 -18.88
N GLU A 152 4.19 -2.86 -19.27
CA GLU A 152 5.47 -2.75 -19.99
C GLU A 152 6.67 -3.27 -19.18
N GLN A 153 6.67 -3.09 -17.86
CA GLN A 153 7.75 -3.64 -17.01
C GLN A 153 7.63 -5.16 -16.91
N ALA A 154 6.43 -5.71 -16.70
CA ALA A 154 6.23 -7.15 -16.60
C ALA A 154 6.66 -7.88 -17.89
N GLN A 155 6.34 -7.34 -19.07
CA GLN A 155 6.77 -7.90 -20.36
C GLN A 155 8.31 -7.95 -20.50
N ARG A 156 9.04 -6.99 -19.91
CA ARG A 156 10.51 -7.00 -19.90
C ARG A 156 11.10 -8.05 -18.97
N LEU A 157 10.37 -8.47 -17.93
CA LEU A 157 10.80 -9.50 -16.98
C LEU A 157 10.64 -10.92 -17.53
N GLY A 158 9.78 -11.12 -18.51
CA GLY A 158 9.59 -12.39 -19.22
C GLY A 158 8.17 -12.58 -19.71
N SER A 159 7.99 -13.34 -20.78
CA SER A 159 6.69 -13.59 -21.41
C SER A 159 5.75 -14.49 -20.60
N ASP A 160 6.26 -15.12 -19.54
CA ASP A 160 5.52 -15.98 -18.61
C ASP A 160 5.18 -15.27 -17.29
N ARG A 161 5.41 -13.95 -17.20
CA ARG A 161 5.18 -13.17 -15.98
C ARG A 161 3.86 -12.43 -16.11
N MET A 162 2.84 -12.93 -15.41
CA MET A 162 1.52 -12.31 -15.37
C MET A 162 1.15 -11.93 -13.95
N ALA A 163 0.44 -10.81 -13.80
CA ALA A 163 -0.09 -10.37 -12.52
C ALA A 163 -1.45 -9.69 -12.71
N THR A 164 -2.33 -9.80 -11.73
CA THR A 164 -3.51 -8.94 -11.62
C THR A 164 -3.16 -7.73 -10.77
N CYS A 165 -3.76 -6.57 -11.04
CA CYS A 165 -3.52 -5.35 -10.25
C CYS A 165 -4.72 -4.41 -10.32
N LEU A 166 -5.12 -3.88 -9.17
CA LEU A 166 -6.06 -2.77 -9.07
C LEU A 166 -5.35 -1.57 -8.45
N TYR A 167 -5.44 -0.44 -9.13
CA TYR A 167 -4.86 0.82 -8.69
C TYR A 167 -5.95 1.88 -8.55
N ALA A 168 -6.11 2.41 -7.33
CA ALA A 168 -7.12 3.40 -7.00
C ALA A 168 -6.49 4.64 -6.38
N VAL A 169 -6.96 5.83 -6.73
CA VAL A 169 -6.54 7.10 -6.12
C VAL A 169 -7.75 7.76 -5.48
N TYR A 170 -7.71 7.93 -4.17
CA TYR A 170 -8.74 8.65 -3.43
C TYR A 170 -8.33 10.10 -3.17
N ASP A 171 -9.25 11.03 -3.44
CA ASP A 171 -9.11 12.44 -3.10
C ASP A 171 -10.05 12.83 -1.95
N PRO A 172 -9.50 13.09 -0.74
CA PRO A 172 -10.30 13.47 0.42
C PRO A 172 -10.92 14.86 0.32
N VAL A 173 -10.51 15.70 -0.63
CA VAL A 173 -11.09 17.04 -0.82
C VAL A 173 -12.34 16.97 -1.70
N SER A 174 -12.27 16.26 -2.82
CA SER A 174 -13.40 16.11 -3.75
C SER A 174 -14.34 14.95 -3.39
N HIS A 175 -13.92 14.06 -2.49
CA HIS A 175 -14.66 12.84 -2.10
C HIS A 175 -14.89 11.91 -3.29
N ARG A 176 -13.89 11.82 -4.17
CA ARG A 176 -13.90 11.02 -5.39
C ARG A 176 -12.77 10.00 -5.37
N ILE A 177 -13.00 8.87 -6.03
CA ILE A 177 -11.99 7.85 -6.27
C ILE A 177 -11.85 7.59 -7.76
N THR A 178 -10.62 7.58 -8.26
CA THR A 178 -10.30 7.18 -9.64
C THR A 178 -9.67 5.80 -9.61
N ILE A 179 -10.23 4.83 -10.33
CA ILE A 179 -9.81 3.43 -10.27
C ILE A 179 -9.56 2.89 -11.68
N ALA A 180 -8.46 2.17 -11.85
CA ALA A 180 -8.20 1.33 -13.02
C ALA A 180 -7.94 -0.12 -12.58
N ASN A 181 -8.30 -1.08 -13.42
CA ASN A 181 -8.21 -2.50 -13.11
C ASN A 181 -7.51 -3.28 -14.23
N ALA A 182 -6.50 -4.07 -13.88
CA ALA A 182 -5.79 -5.01 -14.74
C ALA A 182 -6.12 -6.45 -14.31
N GLY A 183 -7.31 -6.93 -14.64
CA GLY A 183 -7.74 -8.32 -14.42
C GLY A 183 -7.98 -8.74 -12.97
N HIS A 184 -7.99 -7.80 -12.02
CA HIS A 184 -8.16 -8.08 -10.59
C HIS A 184 -9.65 -8.14 -10.19
N PRO A 185 -10.03 -8.84 -9.10
CA PRO A 185 -11.39 -8.80 -8.58
C PRO A 185 -11.88 -7.36 -8.30
N PRO A 186 -13.17 -7.05 -8.60
CA PRO A 186 -13.71 -5.72 -8.37
C PRO A 186 -13.79 -5.43 -6.86
N PRO A 187 -13.53 -4.18 -6.43
CA PRO A 187 -13.51 -3.85 -5.02
C PRO A 187 -14.92 -3.62 -4.48
N VAL A 188 -15.07 -3.73 -3.15
CA VAL A 188 -16.36 -3.51 -2.49
C VAL A 188 -16.32 -2.22 -1.67
N LEU A 189 -17.29 -1.34 -1.88
CA LEU A 189 -17.47 -0.10 -1.12
C LEU A 189 -18.62 -0.27 -0.13
N LEU A 190 -18.29 -0.21 1.16
CA LEU A 190 -19.25 -0.17 2.26
C LEU A 190 -19.57 1.30 2.59
N HIS A 191 -20.78 1.72 2.30
CA HIS A 191 -21.28 3.06 2.63
C HIS A 191 -21.59 3.16 4.13
N LEU A 192 -21.53 4.39 4.68
CA LEU A 192 -21.80 4.64 6.10
C LEU A 192 -23.16 4.07 6.57
N GLY A 193 -24.19 4.17 5.73
CA GLY A 193 -25.53 3.62 6.00
C GLY A 193 -25.65 2.09 5.87
N GLY A 194 -24.53 1.36 5.78
CA GLY A 194 -24.48 -0.11 5.75
C GLY A 194 -24.76 -0.76 4.40
N ARG A 195 -24.96 0.04 3.34
CA ARG A 195 -25.05 -0.48 1.97
C ARG A 195 -23.67 -0.88 1.48
N ALA A 196 -23.46 -2.16 1.18
CA ALA A 196 -22.25 -2.66 0.51
C ALA A 196 -22.49 -2.79 -1.00
N GLU A 197 -21.59 -2.24 -1.81
CA GLU A 197 -21.67 -2.15 -3.27
C GLU A 197 -20.39 -2.68 -3.91
N VAL A 198 -20.51 -3.62 -4.85
CA VAL A 198 -19.39 -4.02 -5.72
C VAL A 198 -19.21 -2.92 -6.77
N LEU A 199 -18.05 -2.28 -6.79
CA LEU A 199 -17.79 -1.18 -7.72
C LEU A 199 -17.64 -1.69 -9.15
N ARG A 200 -18.30 -0.99 -10.09
CA ARG A 200 -18.19 -1.29 -11.52
C ARG A 200 -16.96 -0.60 -12.08
N VAL A 201 -15.89 -1.37 -12.25
CA VAL A 201 -14.64 -0.91 -12.87
C VAL A 201 -14.47 -1.64 -14.21
N PRO A 202 -14.15 -0.96 -15.32
CA PRO A 202 -13.87 -1.61 -16.59
C PRO A 202 -12.80 -2.68 -16.41
N PRO A 203 -13.04 -3.91 -16.88
CA PRO A 203 -12.04 -4.96 -16.78
C PRO A 203 -10.89 -4.67 -17.75
N GLY A 204 -9.65 -4.84 -17.29
CA GLY A 204 -8.45 -4.87 -18.13
C GLY A 204 -7.89 -6.29 -18.24
N ALA A 205 -6.98 -6.51 -19.19
CA ALA A 205 -6.18 -7.72 -19.23
C ALA A 205 -5.22 -7.77 -18.02
N PRO A 206 -4.80 -8.94 -17.53
CA PRO A 206 -3.73 -9.01 -16.54
C PRO A 206 -2.45 -8.32 -17.04
N ILE A 207 -1.72 -7.70 -16.11
CA ILE A 207 -0.37 -7.16 -16.32
C ILE A 207 0.54 -8.26 -16.89
N GLY A 208 1.30 -7.94 -17.93
CA GLY A 208 2.22 -8.85 -18.62
C GLY A 208 1.64 -9.49 -19.89
N VAL A 209 0.32 -9.42 -20.10
CA VAL A 209 -0.32 -9.95 -21.33
C VAL A 209 -0.08 -9.02 -22.52
N GLY A 210 -0.11 -7.71 -22.29
CA GLY A 210 0.03 -6.71 -23.34
C GLY A 210 -1.14 -6.57 -24.31
N GLY A 211 -1.02 -5.57 -25.18
CA GLY A 211 -1.90 -5.37 -26.34
C GLY A 211 -3.30 -4.80 -26.04
N VAL A 212 -3.55 -4.37 -24.80
CA VAL A 212 -4.83 -3.76 -24.39
C VAL A 212 -4.56 -2.54 -23.52
N ASP A 213 -5.26 -1.44 -23.78
CA ASP A 213 -5.21 -0.25 -22.93
C ASP A 213 -6.03 -0.44 -21.66
N PHE A 214 -5.57 0.14 -20.56
CA PHE A 214 -6.33 0.20 -19.31
C PHE A 214 -7.23 1.44 -19.30
N GLU A 215 -8.45 1.28 -18.79
CA GLU A 215 -9.39 2.40 -18.61
C GLU A 215 -9.53 2.72 -17.12
N ALA A 216 -9.57 4.01 -16.80
CA ALA A 216 -9.86 4.48 -15.45
C ALA A 216 -11.26 5.09 -15.38
N VAL A 217 -11.96 4.82 -14.28
CA VAL A 217 -13.28 5.40 -13.99
C VAL A 217 -13.23 6.19 -12.69
N GLU A 218 -14.02 7.26 -12.63
CA GLU A 218 -14.15 8.08 -11.44
C GLU A 218 -15.51 7.87 -10.77
N LEU A 219 -15.49 7.53 -9.49
CA LEU A 219 -16.66 7.15 -8.70
C LEU A 219 -16.77 8.01 -7.43
N ASP A 220 -17.98 8.09 -6.87
CA ASP A 220 -18.21 8.76 -5.59
C ASP A 220 -17.64 7.92 -4.44
N ALA A 221 -16.89 8.59 -3.56
CA ALA A 221 -16.28 8.00 -2.38
C ALA A 221 -16.54 8.93 -1.18
N PRO A 222 -17.81 9.00 -0.71
CA PRO A 222 -18.21 9.94 0.32
C PRO A 222 -17.54 9.67 1.66
N ALA A 223 -17.41 10.71 2.47
CA ALA A 223 -16.96 10.58 3.85
C ALA A 223 -17.80 9.55 4.63
N GLY A 224 -17.14 8.74 5.45
CA GLY A 224 -17.69 7.59 6.18
C GLY A 224 -17.65 6.27 5.41
N ALA A 225 -17.51 6.28 4.08
CA ALA A 225 -17.43 5.05 3.30
C ALA A 225 -16.11 4.29 3.53
N THR A 226 -16.13 2.98 3.39
CA THR A 226 -14.96 2.10 3.52
C THR A 226 -14.80 1.26 2.26
N LEU A 227 -13.70 1.47 1.53
CA LEU A 227 -13.32 0.64 0.38
C LEU A 227 -12.55 -0.59 0.86
N LEU A 228 -12.90 -1.75 0.34
CA LEU A 228 -12.15 -2.99 0.53
C LEU A 228 -11.54 -3.42 -0.79
N LEU A 229 -10.22 -3.59 -0.76
CA LEU A 229 -9.39 -4.16 -1.81
C LEU A 229 -8.88 -5.51 -1.33
N TYR A 230 -8.99 -6.54 -2.14
CA TYR A 230 -8.64 -7.90 -1.74
C TYR A 230 -8.20 -8.73 -2.94
N THR A 231 -7.33 -9.71 -2.69
CA THR A 231 -6.96 -10.73 -3.67
C THR A 231 -8.01 -11.84 -3.76
N ASP A 232 -7.95 -12.62 -4.82
CA ASP A 232 -8.92 -13.69 -5.11
C ASP A 232 -8.95 -14.77 -4.04
N GLY A 233 -7.84 -15.06 -3.35
CA GLY A 233 -7.81 -15.99 -2.21
C GLY A 233 -8.83 -15.70 -1.09
N LEU A 234 -9.35 -14.47 -0.99
CA LEU A 234 -10.45 -14.15 -0.07
C LEU A 234 -11.81 -14.69 -0.54
N VAL A 235 -12.06 -14.65 -1.84
CA VAL A 235 -13.37 -14.88 -2.44
C VAL A 235 -13.46 -16.20 -3.21
N GLU A 236 -12.35 -16.72 -3.72
CA GLU A 236 -12.23 -17.97 -4.44
C GLU A 236 -11.76 -19.10 -3.51
N SER A 237 -12.31 -20.30 -3.73
CA SER A 237 -11.80 -21.54 -3.15
C SER A 237 -12.15 -22.70 -4.08
N ARG A 238 -11.64 -23.91 -3.82
CA ARG A 238 -12.05 -25.11 -4.57
C ARG A 238 -13.56 -25.35 -4.66
N LEU A 239 -14.33 -24.84 -3.69
CA LEU A 239 -15.78 -25.06 -3.59
C LEU A 239 -16.61 -23.82 -3.93
N ARG A 240 -15.96 -22.67 -4.17
CA ARG A 240 -16.63 -21.37 -4.35
C ARG A 240 -15.97 -20.59 -5.47
N ASP A 241 -16.76 -20.26 -6.49
CA ASP A 241 -16.32 -19.36 -7.55
C ASP A 241 -16.18 -17.91 -7.03
N VAL A 242 -15.34 -17.14 -7.71
CA VAL A 242 -15.03 -15.74 -7.39
C VAL A 242 -16.30 -14.91 -7.16
N TRP A 243 -17.30 -14.99 -8.03
CA TRP A 243 -18.47 -14.11 -7.94
C TRP A 243 -19.36 -14.45 -6.75
N THR A 244 -19.58 -15.74 -6.49
CA THR A 244 -20.26 -16.18 -5.27
C THR A 244 -19.53 -15.71 -4.01
N GLY A 245 -18.20 -15.75 -3.99
CA GLY A 245 -17.40 -15.22 -2.89
C GLY A 245 -17.54 -13.72 -2.69
N ILE A 246 -17.52 -12.94 -3.77
CA ILE A 246 -17.71 -11.49 -3.73
C ILE A 246 -19.09 -11.13 -3.15
N GLU A 247 -20.13 -11.88 -3.53
CA GLU A 247 -21.47 -11.64 -3.02
C GLU A 247 -21.58 -11.97 -1.51
N GLN A 248 -20.95 -13.06 -1.07
CA GLN A 248 -20.85 -13.38 0.37
C GLN A 248 -20.09 -12.31 1.15
N LEU A 249 -19.00 -11.77 0.60
CA LEU A 249 -18.26 -10.65 1.17
C LEU A 249 -19.18 -9.42 1.30
N ARG A 250 -19.91 -9.08 0.23
CA ARG A 250 -20.86 -7.96 0.21
C ARG A 250 -21.93 -8.10 1.29
N GLU A 251 -22.54 -9.28 1.42
CA GLU A 251 -23.55 -9.58 2.43
C GLU A 251 -22.98 -9.49 3.86
N ARG A 252 -21.78 -10.05 4.09
CA ARG A 252 -21.09 -9.98 5.38
C ARG A 252 -20.83 -8.54 5.80
N LEU A 253 -20.28 -7.72 4.91
CA LEU A 253 -20.02 -6.31 5.19
C LEU A 253 -21.28 -5.54 5.56
N ALA A 254 -22.37 -5.78 4.84
CA ALA A 254 -23.66 -5.17 5.13
C ALA A 254 -24.21 -5.62 6.50
N ALA A 255 -24.09 -6.90 6.84
CA ALA A 255 -24.49 -7.42 8.14
C ALA A 255 -23.66 -6.82 9.29
N THR A 256 -22.33 -6.75 9.14
CA THR A 256 -21.44 -6.14 10.14
C THR A 256 -21.76 -4.67 10.37
N ALA A 257 -22.07 -3.91 9.31
CA ALA A 257 -22.45 -2.50 9.44
C ALA A 257 -23.80 -2.30 10.16
N GLN A 258 -24.75 -3.23 9.99
CA GLN A 258 -26.03 -3.17 10.71
C GLN A 258 -25.87 -3.30 12.23
N LEU A 259 -24.80 -3.97 12.71
CA LEU A 259 -24.53 -4.14 14.13
C LEU A 259 -24.08 -2.84 14.82
N THR A 260 -23.42 -1.93 14.09
CA THR A 260 -22.95 -0.64 14.64
C THR A 260 -23.94 0.50 14.49
N GLY A 261 -24.95 0.34 13.63
CA GLY A 261 -25.99 1.34 13.36
C GLY A 261 -25.67 2.25 12.17
N PRO A 262 -26.67 2.98 11.65
CA PRO A 262 -26.59 3.65 10.35
C PRO A 262 -25.64 4.88 10.31
N ASP A 263 -25.36 5.47 11.46
CA ASP A 263 -24.52 6.68 11.58
C ASP A 263 -23.10 6.37 12.06
N HIS A 264 -22.79 5.11 12.36
CA HIS A 264 -21.51 4.70 12.93
C HIS A 264 -20.88 3.61 12.07
N PRO A 265 -19.74 3.90 11.42
CA PRO A 265 -19.09 2.88 10.62
C PRO A 265 -18.40 1.87 11.56
N PRO A 266 -18.41 0.57 11.22
CA PRO A 266 -17.83 -0.47 12.08
C PRO A 266 -16.34 -0.22 12.33
N PRO A 267 -15.74 -0.59 13.47
CA PRO A 267 -14.30 -0.45 13.67
C PRO A 267 -13.52 -1.16 12.55
N LEU A 268 -12.53 -0.48 11.96
CA LEU A 268 -11.89 -0.94 10.72
C LEU A 268 -11.15 -2.28 10.91
N GLU A 269 -10.46 -2.44 12.03
CA GLU A 269 -9.78 -3.70 12.39
C GLU A 269 -10.76 -4.87 12.54
N ALA A 270 -11.85 -4.65 13.29
CA ALA A 270 -12.89 -5.66 13.48
C ALA A 270 -13.61 -6.01 12.16
N LEU A 271 -13.79 -5.03 11.27
CA LEU A 271 -14.34 -5.26 9.93
C LEU A 271 -13.43 -6.18 9.11
N CYS A 272 -12.11 -5.97 9.15
CA CYS A 272 -11.15 -6.86 8.50
C CYS A 272 -11.20 -8.28 9.08
N ASP A 273 -11.29 -8.41 10.41
CA ASP A 273 -11.34 -9.72 11.07
C ASP A 273 -12.65 -10.48 10.71
N GLU A 274 -13.79 -9.80 10.75
CA GLU A 274 -15.10 -10.36 10.34
C GLU A 274 -15.15 -10.79 8.87
N VAL A 275 -14.45 -10.06 8.00
CA VAL A 275 -14.29 -10.45 6.59
C VAL A 275 -13.48 -11.73 6.48
N LEU A 276 -12.40 -11.88 7.25
CA LEU A 276 -11.59 -13.10 7.21
C LEU A 276 -12.32 -14.31 7.79
N ASP A 277 -13.25 -14.12 8.73
CA ASP A 277 -14.07 -15.19 9.30
C ASP A 277 -15.06 -15.82 8.28
N MET A 278 -15.16 -15.29 7.06
CA MET A 278 -15.87 -15.95 5.96
C MET A 278 -15.14 -17.17 5.39
N LEU A 279 -13.85 -17.34 5.74
CA LEU A 279 -13.02 -18.46 5.30
C LEU A 279 -13.25 -19.66 6.22
N GLY A 280 -13.66 -20.80 5.65
CA GLY A 280 -13.82 -22.04 6.38
C GLY A 280 -12.48 -22.65 6.83
N PRO A 281 -12.48 -23.56 7.81
CA PRO A 281 -11.29 -24.34 8.14
C PRO A 281 -10.81 -25.13 6.92
N GLY A 282 -9.67 -24.73 6.36
CA GLY A 282 -9.06 -25.41 5.20
C GLY A 282 -9.33 -24.77 3.84
N ASP A 283 -10.08 -23.66 3.77
CA ASP A 283 -10.36 -22.92 2.51
C ASP A 283 -9.20 -22.03 2.04
N ARG A 284 -8.00 -22.12 2.64
CA ARG A 284 -6.83 -21.30 2.29
C ARG A 284 -5.96 -22.00 1.25
N ASP A 285 -6.51 -22.08 0.04
CA ASP A 285 -5.80 -22.60 -1.13
C ASP A 285 -4.75 -21.60 -1.66
N ASP A 286 -4.98 -20.31 -1.46
CA ASP A 286 -4.10 -19.20 -1.88
C ASP A 286 -3.79 -18.22 -0.73
N ASP A 287 -2.84 -17.34 -0.97
CA ASP A 287 -2.55 -16.19 -0.14
C ASP A 287 -3.71 -15.19 -0.18
N ILE A 288 -3.80 -14.36 0.86
CA ILE A 288 -4.84 -13.35 0.99
C ILE A 288 -4.20 -12.05 1.41
N ALA A 289 -4.25 -11.06 0.53
CA ALA A 289 -4.03 -9.66 0.86
C ALA A 289 -5.39 -8.94 0.96
N LEU A 290 -5.61 -8.26 2.08
CA LEU A 290 -6.78 -7.41 2.32
C LEU A 290 -6.30 -6.02 2.74
N LEU A 291 -6.76 -4.99 2.03
CA LEU A 291 -6.56 -3.58 2.38
C LEU A 291 -7.93 -2.88 2.49
N ALA A 292 -8.24 -2.39 3.68
CA ALA A 292 -9.43 -1.61 3.95
C ALA A 292 -9.06 -0.13 4.13
N ALA A 293 -9.75 0.74 3.41
CA ALA A 293 -9.56 2.20 3.46
C ALA A 293 -10.87 2.90 3.79
N ARG A 294 -10.96 3.45 5.01
CA ARG A 294 -12.06 4.32 5.42
C ARG A 294 -11.76 5.76 5.02
N PHE A 295 -12.69 6.33 4.27
CA PHE A 295 -12.65 7.71 3.82
C PHE A 295 -13.28 8.60 4.87
N ASP A 296 -12.47 9.29 5.68
CA ASP A 296 -13.00 10.31 6.59
C ASP A 296 -13.26 11.63 5.83
N GLY A 297 -12.57 11.83 4.70
CA GLY A 297 -12.64 13.04 3.89
C GLY A 297 -12.07 14.27 4.59
N ILE A 298 -12.09 15.40 3.90
CA ILE A 298 -11.87 16.73 4.44
C ILE A 298 -13.15 17.53 4.15
N ALA A 299 -13.69 18.18 5.17
CA ALA A 299 -14.92 18.96 5.00
C ALA A 299 -14.66 20.16 4.06
N PRO A 300 -15.60 20.54 3.18
CA PRO A 300 -15.42 21.71 2.32
C PRO A 300 -15.17 23.01 3.10
N SER A 301 -15.69 23.11 4.33
CA SER A 301 -15.43 24.23 5.25
C SER A 301 -13.98 24.29 5.74
N ASP A 302 -13.23 23.19 5.65
CA ASP A 302 -11.82 23.05 6.02
C ASP A 302 -10.87 23.26 4.83
N VAL A 303 -11.41 23.57 3.65
CA VAL A 303 -10.63 23.79 2.43
C VAL A 303 -10.81 25.22 1.95
N ALA A 304 -9.71 25.87 1.59
CA ALA A 304 -9.75 27.13 0.88
C ALA A 304 -8.88 27.03 -0.37
N TYR A 305 -9.46 27.37 -1.52
CA TYR A 305 -8.82 27.16 -2.82
C TYR A 305 -9.00 28.37 -3.72
N TRP A 306 -7.92 28.81 -4.37
CA TRP A 306 -7.93 29.97 -5.26
C TRP A 306 -7.03 29.75 -6.47
N PHE A 307 -7.45 30.31 -7.61
CA PHE A 307 -6.59 30.56 -8.78
C PHE A 307 -6.14 32.01 -8.77
N LEU A 308 -4.85 32.25 -9.01
CA LEU A 308 -4.25 33.58 -9.00
C LEU A 308 -3.41 33.77 -10.27
N GLU A 309 -3.58 34.89 -10.95
CA GLU A 309 -2.71 35.25 -12.08
C GLU A 309 -1.25 35.49 -11.60
N PRO A 310 -0.23 35.14 -12.39
CA PRO A 310 1.17 35.31 -12.01
C PRO A 310 1.64 36.77 -12.17
N GLU A 311 1.14 37.66 -11.30
CA GLU A 311 1.46 39.09 -11.30
C GLU A 311 2.30 39.49 -10.08
N ASN A 312 3.00 40.63 -10.16
CA ASN A 312 3.79 41.17 -9.03
C ASN A 312 2.95 41.42 -7.75
N ALA A 313 1.65 41.67 -7.89
CA ALA A 313 0.74 41.88 -6.76
C ALA A 313 0.27 40.58 -6.10
N THR A 314 0.49 39.43 -6.73
CA THR A 314 -0.06 38.12 -6.33
C THR A 314 0.41 37.63 -4.97
N PRO A 315 1.69 37.76 -4.56
CA PRO A 315 2.10 37.40 -3.20
C PRO A 315 1.34 38.18 -2.12
N SER A 316 1.14 39.49 -2.32
CA SER A 316 0.36 40.32 -1.40
C SER A 316 -1.11 39.94 -1.35
N ARG A 317 -1.70 39.54 -2.49
CA ARG A 317 -3.07 39.03 -2.56
C ARG A 317 -3.20 37.68 -1.86
N ALA A 318 -2.26 36.77 -2.08
CA ALA A 318 -2.20 35.45 -1.45
C ALA A 318 -2.14 35.55 0.08
N ARG A 319 -1.32 36.44 0.64
CA ARG A 319 -1.28 36.70 2.10
C ARG A 319 -2.65 37.09 2.65
N ARG A 320 -3.34 38.05 2.01
CA ARG A 320 -4.69 38.48 2.45
C ARG A 320 -5.71 37.35 2.40
N LEU A 321 -5.69 36.54 1.34
CA LEU A 321 -6.58 35.38 1.20
C LEU A 321 -6.30 34.33 2.28
N ALA A 322 -5.02 34.02 2.54
CA ALA A 322 -4.61 33.11 3.60
C ALA A 322 -5.05 33.61 4.98
N ARG A 323 -4.76 34.86 5.34
CA ARG A 323 -5.24 35.50 6.58
C ARG A 323 -6.75 35.39 6.75
N SER A 324 -7.49 35.64 5.67
CA SER A 324 -8.95 35.58 5.70
C SER A 324 -9.45 34.16 5.95
N ALA A 325 -8.79 33.13 5.40
CA ALA A 325 -9.10 31.74 5.71
C ALA A 325 -8.75 31.36 7.15
N LEU A 326 -7.59 31.79 7.66
CA LEU A 326 -7.19 31.54 9.04
C LEU A 326 -8.16 32.17 10.04
N ALA A 327 -8.60 33.41 9.81
CA ALA A 327 -9.60 34.07 10.64
C ALA A 327 -10.95 33.32 10.64
N ARG A 328 -11.41 32.84 9.47
CA ARG A 328 -12.62 31.99 9.40
C ARG A 328 -12.47 30.67 10.18
N TRP A 329 -11.24 30.19 10.31
CA TRP A 329 -10.93 28.93 10.97
C TRP A 329 -10.54 29.05 12.45
N GLY A 330 -10.44 30.28 12.97
CA GLY A 330 -9.95 30.54 14.33
C GLY A 330 -8.47 30.19 14.54
N LEU A 331 -7.65 30.37 13.50
CA LEU A 331 -6.21 30.06 13.50
C LEU A 331 -5.34 31.32 13.37
N GLU A 332 -5.79 32.44 13.96
CA GLU A 332 -5.14 33.75 13.85
C GLU A 332 -3.70 33.75 14.37
N GLU A 333 -3.39 32.92 15.35
CA GLU A 333 -2.04 32.72 15.88
C GLU A 333 -1.01 32.26 14.83
N LEU A 334 -1.45 31.58 13.77
CA LEU A 334 -0.59 31.11 12.69
C LEU A 334 -0.38 32.17 11.60
N THR A 335 -1.09 33.30 11.65
CA THR A 335 -1.15 34.28 10.56
C THR A 335 0.21 34.75 10.09
N ASP A 336 1.07 35.21 11.02
CA ASP A 336 2.38 35.77 10.65
C ASP A 336 3.27 34.74 9.96
N SER A 337 3.27 33.51 10.47
CA SER A 337 4.03 32.39 9.89
C SER A 337 3.49 32.00 8.52
N VAL A 338 2.18 31.83 8.38
CA VAL A 338 1.55 31.44 7.11
C VAL A 338 1.74 32.52 6.06
N GLU A 339 1.55 33.80 6.42
CA GLU A 339 1.72 34.90 5.49
C GLU A 339 3.14 34.99 4.93
N LEU A 340 4.14 34.84 5.80
CA LEU A 340 5.53 34.80 5.38
C LEU A 340 5.79 33.62 4.43
N LEU A 341 5.44 32.41 4.83
CA LEU A 341 5.72 31.21 4.04
C LEU A 341 4.94 31.17 2.72
N VAL A 342 3.65 31.53 2.72
CA VAL A 342 2.85 31.68 1.49
C VAL A 342 3.48 32.72 0.58
N SER A 343 3.91 33.87 1.11
CA SER A 343 4.55 34.91 0.32
C SER A 343 5.81 34.39 -0.39
N GLU A 344 6.67 33.65 0.32
CA GLU A 344 7.90 33.10 -0.25
C GLU A 344 7.61 32.08 -1.37
N VAL A 345 6.71 31.13 -1.11
CA VAL A 345 6.39 30.07 -2.08
C VAL A 345 5.67 30.65 -3.30
N VAL A 346 4.70 31.55 -3.10
CA VAL A 346 3.98 32.22 -4.19
C VAL A 346 4.89 33.11 -5.00
N THR A 347 5.80 33.86 -4.37
CA THR A 347 6.78 34.70 -5.11
C THR A 347 7.66 33.85 -6.01
N ASN A 348 8.07 32.68 -5.53
CA ASN A 348 8.83 31.74 -6.37
C ASN A 348 8.00 31.21 -7.54
N ALA A 349 6.72 30.88 -7.33
CA ALA A 349 5.82 30.44 -8.39
C ALA A 349 5.59 31.54 -9.46
N VAL A 350 5.22 32.75 -9.04
CA VAL A 350 4.98 33.91 -9.92
C VAL A 350 6.18 34.22 -10.81
N ARG A 351 7.41 34.02 -10.33
CA ARG A 351 8.63 34.33 -11.09
C ARG A 351 8.77 33.49 -12.36
N TYR A 352 8.24 32.28 -12.37
CA TYR A 352 8.46 31.31 -13.44
C TYR A 352 7.19 30.86 -14.15
N ALA A 353 6.03 30.98 -13.50
CA ALA A 353 4.75 30.53 -14.02
C ALA A 353 4.31 31.36 -15.22
N SER A 354 3.72 30.69 -16.22
CA SER A 354 3.10 31.34 -17.39
C SER A 354 1.57 31.22 -17.38
N ARG A 355 1.04 30.35 -16.52
CA ARG A 355 -0.39 30.11 -16.30
C ARG A 355 -0.81 30.52 -14.89
N PRO A 356 -2.12 30.63 -14.60
CA PRO A 356 -2.60 30.89 -13.25
C PRO A 356 -2.03 29.88 -12.24
N ILE A 357 -1.51 30.40 -11.13
CA ILE A 357 -1.04 29.59 -10.01
C ILE A 357 -2.21 29.20 -9.12
N THR A 358 -2.10 28.07 -8.44
CA THR A 358 -3.09 27.62 -7.47
C THR A 358 -2.58 27.88 -6.06
N LEU A 359 -3.46 28.33 -5.16
CA LEU A 359 -3.20 28.39 -3.72
C LEU A 359 -4.28 27.59 -3.01
N ARG A 360 -3.86 26.57 -2.27
CA ARG A 360 -4.76 25.72 -1.47
C ARG A 360 -4.32 25.70 -0.02
N LEU A 361 -5.26 25.93 0.90
CA LEU A 361 -5.09 25.73 2.33
C LEU A 361 -6.04 24.61 2.78
N LEU A 362 -5.55 23.71 3.62
CA LEU A 362 -6.28 22.57 4.17
C LEU A 362 -6.14 22.62 5.70
N ARG A 363 -7.27 22.65 6.41
CA ARG A 363 -7.35 22.59 7.87
C ARG A 363 -7.63 21.16 8.33
N THR A 364 -6.61 20.47 8.80
CA THR A 364 -6.71 19.08 9.27
C THR A 364 -6.08 18.97 10.67
N ASP A 365 -5.52 17.84 11.07
CA ASP A 365 -4.63 17.76 12.25
C ASP A 365 -3.45 18.75 12.18
N VAL A 366 -3.07 19.16 10.98
CA VAL A 366 -2.11 20.23 10.68
C VAL A 366 -2.75 21.28 9.77
N LEU A 367 -2.16 22.46 9.68
CA LEU A 367 -2.47 23.40 8.60
C LEU A 367 -1.52 23.14 7.44
N ARG A 368 -2.06 22.72 6.30
CA ARG A 368 -1.28 22.46 5.09
C ARG A 368 -1.56 23.54 4.04
N CYS A 369 -0.50 24.14 3.51
CA CYS A 369 -0.56 25.11 2.42
C CYS A 369 0.12 24.54 1.19
N GLU A 370 -0.50 24.67 0.02
CA GLU A 370 -0.01 24.16 -1.25
C GLU A 370 -0.09 25.26 -2.31
N VAL A 371 0.97 25.36 -3.11
CA VAL A 371 1.05 26.28 -4.24
C VAL A 371 1.43 25.49 -5.48
N GLY A 372 0.54 25.49 -6.47
CA GLY A 372 0.76 24.84 -7.76
C GLY A 372 1.10 25.85 -8.84
N ASP A 373 2.01 25.47 -9.74
CA ASP A 373 2.36 26.22 -10.95
C ASP A 373 2.61 25.28 -12.13
N ASP A 374 2.71 25.84 -13.34
CA ASP A 374 2.93 25.12 -14.60
C ASP A 374 4.42 24.81 -14.89
N VAL A 375 5.32 25.04 -13.92
CA VAL A 375 6.76 24.87 -14.11
C VAL A 375 7.22 23.53 -13.54
N PRO A 376 7.68 22.58 -14.37
CA PRO A 376 8.00 21.21 -13.94
C PRO A 376 9.32 21.09 -13.14
N GLN A 377 10.10 22.17 -13.08
CA GLN A 377 11.38 22.17 -12.38
C GLN A 377 11.18 22.35 -10.88
N LEU A 378 11.58 21.33 -10.11
CA LEU A 378 11.46 21.35 -8.66
C LEU A 378 12.39 22.42 -8.05
N PRO A 379 11.91 23.14 -7.02
CA PRO A 379 12.72 24.10 -6.30
C PRO A 379 13.94 23.43 -5.67
N ARG A 380 15.12 24.05 -5.78
CA ARG A 380 16.32 23.62 -5.06
C ARG A 380 16.57 24.55 -3.89
N LEU A 381 16.80 23.97 -2.71
CA LEU A 381 17.19 24.73 -1.53
C LEU A 381 18.61 25.25 -1.75
N ARG A 382 18.75 26.56 -1.98
CA ARG A 382 20.06 27.21 -2.12
C ARG A 382 20.44 27.81 -0.77
N GLN A 383 21.66 27.54 -0.30
CA GLN A 383 22.24 28.31 0.80
C GLN A 383 22.68 29.67 0.23
N ALA A 384 21.81 30.68 0.36
CA ALA A 384 22.15 32.04 0.00
C ALA A 384 23.34 32.52 0.84
N ARG A 385 24.37 33.11 0.21
CA ARG A 385 25.45 33.77 0.96
C ARG A 385 24.90 35.04 1.62
N ALA A 386 25.60 35.57 2.63
CA ALA A 386 25.15 36.76 3.39
C ALA A 386 24.81 37.98 2.49
N THR A 387 25.37 38.03 1.28
CA THR A 387 25.24 39.11 0.28
C THR A 387 24.22 38.84 -0.83
N ASP A 388 23.56 37.68 -0.87
CA ASP A 388 22.57 37.37 -1.92
C ASP A 388 21.19 37.93 -1.55
N GLU A 389 20.61 38.77 -2.41
CA GLU A 389 19.26 39.35 -2.26
C GLU A 389 18.13 38.35 -2.58
N GLY A 390 18.43 37.18 -3.15
CA GLY A 390 17.45 36.16 -3.53
C GLY A 390 17.83 34.74 -3.07
N GLY A 391 16.83 33.86 -2.96
CA GLY A 391 17.04 32.43 -2.66
C GLY A 391 16.89 32.03 -1.17
N ARG A 392 16.43 32.94 -0.31
CA ARG A 392 16.17 32.67 1.13
C ARG A 392 14.79 32.07 1.42
N GLY A 393 13.83 32.19 0.50
CA GLY A 393 12.44 31.78 0.76
C GLY A 393 12.27 30.32 1.17
N LEU A 394 12.86 29.40 0.42
CA LEU A 394 12.81 27.97 0.76
C LEU A 394 13.60 27.63 2.03
N TYR A 395 14.62 28.41 2.37
CA TYR A 395 15.34 28.25 3.63
C TYR A 395 14.44 28.63 4.83
N LEU A 396 13.64 29.69 4.71
CA LEU A 396 12.64 30.07 5.72
C LEU A 396 11.56 29.00 5.87
N VAL A 397 11.02 28.50 4.75
CA VAL A 397 10.07 27.37 4.76
C VAL A 397 10.67 26.16 5.48
N ASN A 398 11.92 25.80 5.17
CA ASN A 398 12.61 24.69 5.82
C ASN A 398 12.88 24.89 7.32
N LYS A 399 12.98 26.14 7.79
CA LYS A 399 13.21 26.45 9.20
C LYS A 399 11.93 26.53 10.03
N MET A 400 10.82 26.97 9.44
CA MET A 400 9.57 27.25 10.16
C MET A 400 8.51 26.18 9.97
N ALA A 401 8.49 25.49 8.83
CA ALA A 401 7.52 24.44 8.59
C ALA A 401 7.86 23.17 9.39
N ARG A 402 6.84 22.48 9.88
CA ARG A 402 6.98 21.12 10.44
C ARG A 402 7.50 20.16 9.38
N ARG A 403 6.90 20.23 8.19
CA ARG A 403 7.29 19.50 6.99
C ARG A 403 7.04 20.38 5.78
N TRP A 404 7.83 20.19 4.75
CA TRP A 404 7.58 20.80 3.45
C TRP A 404 8.13 19.88 2.36
N GLY A 405 7.66 20.08 1.14
CA GLY A 405 8.11 19.31 -0.01
C GLY A 405 7.71 19.97 -1.31
N ALA A 406 8.17 19.36 -2.41
CA ALA A 406 7.74 19.72 -3.74
C ALA A 406 7.55 18.45 -4.57
N THR A 407 6.42 18.35 -5.24
CA THR A 407 6.10 17.21 -6.10
C THR A 407 5.90 17.69 -7.52
N ARG A 408 6.50 16.98 -8.47
CA ARG A 408 6.29 17.21 -9.90
C ARG A 408 4.93 16.61 -10.27
N LEU A 409 4.16 17.36 -11.03
CA LEU A 409 2.92 16.91 -11.65
C LEU A 409 3.15 16.79 -13.16
N SER A 410 2.26 16.08 -13.86
CA SER A 410 2.28 15.99 -15.32
C SER A 410 2.24 17.37 -16.00
N THR A 411 1.54 18.33 -15.39
CA THR A 411 1.34 19.69 -15.92
C THR A 411 2.16 20.78 -15.25
N GLY A 412 3.06 20.42 -14.32
CA GLY A 412 3.85 21.41 -13.57
C GLY A 412 4.40 20.88 -12.26
N LYS A 413 4.18 21.60 -11.15
CA LYS A 413 4.56 21.14 -9.81
C LYS A 413 3.65 21.74 -8.74
N VAL A 414 3.70 21.12 -7.56
CA VAL A 414 3.14 21.67 -6.32
C VAL A 414 4.23 21.75 -5.28
N VAL A 415 4.37 22.92 -4.64
CA VAL A 415 5.21 23.14 -3.45
C VAL A 415 4.29 23.29 -2.26
N TRP A 416 4.58 22.59 -1.18
CA TRP A 416 3.70 22.55 0.00
C TRP A 416 4.48 22.63 1.30
N PHE A 417 3.82 23.09 2.35
CA PHE A 417 4.33 23.10 3.71
C PHE A 417 3.22 22.88 4.74
N GLU A 418 3.60 22.39 5.91
CA GLU A 418 2.72 22.06 7.03
C GLU A 418 3.16 22.83 8.28
N LEU A 419 2.17 23.35 9.02
CA LEU A 419 2.34 23.98 10.33
C LEU A 419 1.48 23.24 11.36
N ASN A 420 1.98 23.14 12.59
CA ASN A 420 1.18 22.61 13.69
C ASN A 420 0.06 23.59 14.03
N ARG A 421 -1.14 23.04 14.28
CA ARG A 421 -2.20 23.74 15.01
C ARG A 421 -1.82 23.63 16.49
N SER A 422 -1.84 24.75 17.24
CA SER A 422 -1.42 24.74 18.64
C SER A 422 -2.31 23.87 19.53
#